data_AF-A0A8T2TBU8-F1
#
_entry.id   AF-A0A8T2TBU8-F1
#
_cell.length_a   1.000
_cell.length_b   1.000
_cell.length_c   1.000
_cell.angle_alpha   90.00
_cell.angle_beta   90.00
_cell.angle_gamma   90.00
#
_symmetry.space_group_name_H-M   'P 1'
#
loop_
_entity.id
_entity.type
_entity.pdbx_description
1 polymer ?
#
loop_
_entity_poly.entity_id
_entity_poly.type
_entity_poly.pdbx_seq_one_letter_code
_entity_poly.pdbx_strand_id
1 'polypeptide(L)'
;MTAAQALAHPWIRGYQQVPLDILIFRLIKTYLRSSIVRKAALKAFSKTLSEDDLFYLRAQFMLLEPSKNGRISLDNLKAALMRNATDAMKDSRMLEMISSIDAVQFKKMDFQEFCAAAISVPQFEGLERWEQQAHNAYQIFEREGNRVVMIEDLARELGVPPTVPAHVVLRDWVRHSDGKLSFFGFTNLLRGMPPRSKPQ
;
A
#
# COMPACT_ATOMS: atom_id res chain seq x y z
N MET A 1 -11.65 2.86 -8.78
CA MET A 1 -12.40 1.76 -8.12
C MET A 1 -12.41 0.56 -9.06
N THR A 2 -12.19 -0.65 -8.55
CA THR A 2 -12.30 -1.90 -9.33
C THR A 2 -13.71 -2.48 -9.27
N ALA A 3 -14.04 -3.45 -10.14
CA ALA A 3 -15.34 -4.12 -10.11
C ALA A 3 -15.59 -4.87 -8.78
N ALA A 4 -14.55 -5.50 -8.22
CA ALA A 4 -14.63 -6.15 -6.91
C ALA A 4 -14.95 -5.14 -5.79
N GLN A 5 -14.30 -3.97 -5.81
CA GLN A 5 -14.59 -2.90 -4.85
C GLN A 5 -16.01 -2.35 -4.99
N ALA A 6 -16.53 -2.25 -6.22
CA ALA A 6 -17.92 -1.82 -6.44
C ALA A 6 -18.93 -2.79 -5.79
N LEU A 7 -18.70 -4.10 -5.88
CA LEU A 7 -19.53 -5.12 -5.22
C LEU A 7 -19.45 -5.04 -3.68
N ALA A 8 -18.38 -4.47 -3.14
CA ALA A 8 -18.20 -4.25 -1.71
C ALA A 8 -18.83 -2.93 -1.22
N HIS A 9 -19.34 -2.08 -2.12
CA HIS A 9 -19.92 -0.80 -1.77
C HIS A 9 -21.18 -0.96 -0.90
N PRO A 10 -21.45 -0.08 0.08
CA PRO A 10 -22.63 -0.19 0.96
C PRO A 10 -23.98 -0.34 0.24
N TRP A 11 -24.11 0.21 -0.97
CA TRP A 11 -25.32 0.09 -1.79
C TRP A 11 -25.49 -1.26 -2.50
N ILE A 12 -24.42 -2.04 -2.68
CA ILE A 12 -24.40 -3.29 -3.47
C ILE A 12 -24.02 -4.51 -2.61
N ARG A 13 -23.35 -4.32 -1.48
CA ARG A 13 -22.93 -5.44 -0.64
C ARG A 13 -24.13 -6.28 -0.18
N GLY A 14 -23.98 -7.60 -0.24
CA GLY A 14 -25.02 -8.56 0.14
C GLY A 14 -25.77 -9.20 -1.02
N TYR A 15 -25.70 -8.63 -2.23
CA TYR A 15 -26.32 -9.24 -3.42
C TYR A 15 -25.44 -10.30 -4.09
N GLN A 16 -24.12 -10.10 -4.11
CA GLN A 16 -23.16 -11.06 -4.64
C GLN A 16 -21.90 -11.11 -3.79
N GLN A 17 -21.17 -12.23 -3.89
CA GLN A 17 -19.86 -12.37 -3.27
C GLN A 17 -18.84 -11.48 -4.00
N VAL A 18 -18.01 -10.79 -3.23
CA VAL A 18 -16.91 -9.99 -3.76
C VAL A 18 -15.84 -10.96 -4.29
N PRO A 19 -15.48 -10.93 -5.59
CA PRO A 19 -14.44 -11.79 -6.14
C PRO A 19 -13.05 -11.33 -5.71
N LEU A 20 -12.06 -12.21 -5.85
CA LEU A 20 -10.67 -11.87 -5.56
C LEU A 20 -10.16 -10.82 -6.56
N ASP A 21 -9.67 -9.70 -6.05
CA ASP A 21 -9.18 -8.59 -6.85
C ASP A 21 -7.68 -8.73 -7.10
N ILE A 22 -7.30 -8.77 -8.38
CA ILE A 22 -5.91 -8.87 -8.80
C ILE A 22 -5.05 -7.66 -8.35
N LEU A 23 -5.69 -6.53 -8.07
CA LEU A 23 -5.04 -5.35 -7.49
C LEU A 23 -4.35 -5.67 -6.16
N ILE A 24 -4.91 -6.58 -5.33
CA ILE A 24 -4.35 -6.95 -4.03
C ILE A 24 -2.92 -7.47 -4.17
N PHE A 25 -2.67 -8.34 -5.14
CA PHE A 25 -1.34 -8.89 -5.38
C PHE A 25 -0.33 -7.81 -5.84
N ARG A 26 -0.81 -6.82 -6.60
CA ARG A 26 0.00 -5.66 -7.04
C ARG A 26 0.40 -4.76 -5.90
N LEU A 27 -0.54 -4.47 -5.01
CA LEU A 27 -0.30 -3.65 -3.84
C LEU A 27 0.63 -4.36 -2.85
N ILE A 28 0.40 -5.64 -2.56
CA ILE A 28 1.27 -6.44 -1.68
C ILE A 28 2.71 -6.49 -2.19
N LYS A 29 2.91 -6.74 -3.50
CA LYS A 29 4.27 -6.77 -4.06
C LYS A 29 4.97 -5.42 -3.93
N THR A 30 4.26 -4.34 -4.24
CA THR A 30 4.79 -2.98 -4.07
C THR A 30 5.15 -2.75 -2.61
N TYR A 31 4.23 -3.05 -1.69
CA TYR A 31 4.42 -2.92 -0.26
C TYR A 31 5.66 -3.66 0.24
N LEU A 32 5.88 -4.91 -0.18
CA LEU A 32 7.03 -5.70 0.26
C LEU A 32 8.37 -5.06 -0.13
N ARG A 33 8.42 -4.42 -1.29
CA ARG A 33 9.61 -3.72 -1.82
C ARG A 33 9.80 -2.32 -1.24
N SER A 34 8.76 -1.77 -0.62
CA SER A 34 8.82 -0.45 0.00
C SER A 34 9.77 -0.41 1.20
N SER A 35 10.38 0.74 1.39
CA SER A 35 11.17 1.14 2.54
C SER A 35 10.37 1.02 3.84
N ILE A 36 11.10 0.89 4.95
CA ILE A 36 10.52 0.82 6.30
C ILE A 36 9.66 2.06 6.58
N VAL A 37 10.09 3.23 6.14
CA VAL A 37 9.38 4.49 6.38
C VAL A 37 8.06 4.57 5.59
N ARG A 38 8.04 4.08 4.34
CA ARG A 38 6.78 4.01 3.59
C ARG A 38 5.85 2.94 4.14
N LYS A 39 6.36 1.78 4.54
CA LYS A 39 5.56 0.76 5.23
C LYS A 39 4.92 1.32 6.49
N ALA A 40 5.65 2.11 7.28
CA ALA A 40 5.12 2.78 8.46
C ALA A 40 4.06 3.83 8.11
N ALA A 41 4.25 4.60 7.02
CA ALA A 41 3.24 5.54 6.54
C ALA A 41 1.94 4.84 6.12
N LEU A 42 2.04 3.75 5.35
CA LEU A 42 0.89 2.95 4.93
C LEU A 42 0.18 2.28 6.12
N LYS A 43 0.92 1.83 7.15
CA LYS A 43 0.34 1.33 8.41
C LYS A 43 -0.40 2.42 9.19
N ALA A 44 0.13 3.63 9.21
CA ALA A 44 -0.54 4.76 9.86
C ALA A 44 -1.84 5.11 9.12
N PHE A 45 -1.81 5.10 7.78
CA PHE A 45 -2.99 5.32 6.96
C PHE A 45 -4.02 4.19 7.08
N SER A 46 -3.60 2.92 7.18
CA SER A 46 -4.52 1.80 7.35
C SER A 46 -5.34 1.87 8.65
N LYS A 47 -4.84 2.59 9.66
CA LYS A 47 -5.54 2.81 10.93
C LYS A 47 -6.64 3.89 10.85
N THR A 48 -6.71 4.66 9.77
CA THR A 48 -7.74 5.68 9.56
C THR A 48 -8.88 5.22 8.65
N LEU A 49 -8.85 3.96 8.23
CA LEU A 49 -9.88 3.36 7.39
C LEU A 49 -11.19 3.22 8.17
N SER A 50 -12.31 3.50 7.51
CA SER A 50 -13.64 3.24 8.10
C SER A 50 -14.02 1.78 7.99
N GLU A 51 -15.06 1.35 8.72
CA GLU A 51 -15.60 -0.01 8.61
C GLU A 51 -15.99 -0.39 7.18
N ASP A 52 -16.52 0.55 6.41
CA ASP A 52 -16.85 0.30 4.99
C ASP A 52 -15.60 0.08 4.12
N ASP A 53 -14.47 0.75 4.41
CA ASP A 53 -13.20 0.49 3.71
C ASP A 53 -12.67 -0.91 4.07
N LEU A 54 -12.78 -1.25 5.36
CA LEU A 54 -12.35 -2.52 5.90
C LEU A 54 -13.22 -3.67 5.40
N PHE A 55 -14.48 -3.43 5.01
CA PHE A 55 -15.37 -4.48 4.49
C PHE A 55 -14.77 -5.14 3.25
N TYR A 56 -14.35 -4.33 2.27
CA TYR A 56 -13.67 -4.82 1.07
C TYR A 56 -12.37 -5.57 1.43
N LEU A 57 -11.51 -4.96 2.24
CA LEU A 57 -10.23 -5.57 2.61
C LEU A 57 -10.41 -6.88 3.37
N ARG A 58 -11.40 -6.98 4.23
CA ARG A 58 -11.72 -8.21 4.98
C ARG A 58 -12.21 -9.31 4.04
N ALA A 59 -13.07 -8.98 3.08
CA ALA A 59 -13.49 -9.93 2.05
C ALA A 59 -12.28 -10.47 1.26
N GLN A 60 -11.38 -9.58 0.81
CA GLN A 60 -10.15 -9.98 0.11
C GLN A 60 -9.24 -10.84 0.98
N PHE A 61 -9.03 -10.46 2.24
CA PHE A 61 -8.20 -11.23 3.17
C PHE A 61 -8.73 -12.65 3.38
N MET A 62 -10.05 -12.82 3.52
CA MET A 62 -10.66 -14.14 3.69
C MET A 62 -10.54 -15.03 2.46
N LEU A 63 -10.58 -14.45 1.25
CA LEU A 63 -10.37 -15.20 -0.01
C LEU A 63 -8.95 -15.74 -0.16
N LEU A 64 -7.99 -15.20 0.60
CA LEU A 64 -6.63 -15.72 0.70
C LEU A 64 -6.50 -16.87 1.70
N GLU A 65 -7.58 -17.23 2.41
CA GLU A 65 -7.62 -18.37 3.33
C GLU A 65 -6.52 -18.31 4.40
N PRO A 66 -6.53 -17.27 5.28
CA PRO A 66 -5.58 -17.18 6.37
C PRO A 66 -5.60 -18.45 7.22
N SER A 67 -4.42 -18.88 7.65
CA SER A 67 -4.28 -20.04 8.53
C SER A 67 -4.96 -19.81 9.89
N LYS A 68 -5.13 -20.87 10.68
CA LYS A 68 -5.84 -20.83 11.98
C LYS A 68 -5.34 -19.76 12.97
N ASN A 69 -4.10 -19.29 12.83
CA ASN A 69 -3.55 -18.19 13.63
C ASN A 69 -3.88 -16.79 13.08
N GLY A 70 -4.78 -16.68 12.09
CA GLY A 70 -5.21 -15.42 11.49
C GLY A 70 -4.19 -14.79 10.54
N ARG A 71 -3.24 -15.55 10.00
CA ARG A 71 -2.20 -15.03 9.11
C ARG A 71 -2.17 -15.69 7.74
N ILE A 72 -1.93 -14.89 6.70
CA ILE A 72 -1.66 -15.33 5.34
C ILE A 72 -0.15 -15.52 5.10
N SER A 73 0.19 -16.52 4.30
CA SER A 73 1.54 -16.84 3.85
C SER A 73 1.72 -16.60 2.35
N LEU A 74 2.94 -16.74 1.84
CA LEU A 74 3.19 -16.69 0.39
C LEU A 74 2.45 -17.82 -0.34
N ASP A 75 2.35 -19.00 0.28
CA ASP A 75 1.64 -20.14 -0.32
C ASP A 75 0.14 -19.88 -0.41
N ASN A 76 -0.44 -19.19 0.58
CA ASN A 76 -1.82 -18.72 0.51
C ASN A 76 -2.05 -17.80 -0.69
N LEU A 77 -1.14 -16.82 -0.92
CA LEU A 77 -1.23 -15.93 -2.08
C LEU A 77 -1.12 -16.70 -3.40
N LYS A 78 -0.17 -17.63 -3.51
CA LYS A 78 0.02 -18.46 -4.71
C LYS A 78 -1.21 -19.32 -4.98
N ALA A 79 -1.72 -20.02 -3.97
CA ALA A 79 -2.90 -20.87 -4.09
C ALA A 79 -4.14 -20.06 -4.49
N ALA A 80 -4.37 -18.92 -3.85
CA ALA A 80 -5.50 -18.04 -4.17
C ALA A 80 -5.39 -17.49 -5.60
N LEU A 81 -4.19 -17.09 -6.05
CA LEU A 81 -4.00 -16.66 -7.43
C LEU A 81 -4.28 -17.80 -8.41
N MET A 82 -3.73 -19.00 -8.19
CA MET A 82 -3.92 -20.14 -9.08
C MET A 82 -5.40 -20.55 -9.20
N ARG A 83 -6.14 -20.55 -8.09
CA ARG A 83 -7.56 -20.89 -8.07
C ARG A 83 -8.44 -19.86 -8.80
N ASN A 84 -8.07 -18.59 -8.74
CA ASN A 84 -8.86 -17.49 -9.31
C ASN A 84 -8.26 -16.95 -10.62
N ALA A 85 -7.22 -17.60 -11.17
CA ALA A 85 -6.56 -17.16 -12.39
C ALA A 85 -7.51 -17.35 -13.59
N THR A 86 -7.95 -16.24 -14.17
CA THR A 86 -8.57 -16.24 -15.50
C THR A 86 -7.50 -16.41 -16.57
N ASP A 87 -7.88 -16.77 -17.80
CA ASP A 87 -6.91 -16.92 -18.89
C ASP A 87 -6.18 -15.60 -19.19
N ALA A 88 -6.88 -14.47 -19.10
CA ALA A 88 -6.26 -13.14 -19.16
C ALA A 88 -5.24 -12.87 -18.04
N MET A 89 -5.40 -13.49 -16.86
CA MET A 89 -4.43 -13.37 -15.76
C MET A 89 -3.18 -14.21 -16.00
N LYS A 90 -3.30 -15.36 -16.68
CA LYS A 90 -2.17 -16.20 -17.07
C LYS A 90 -1.31 -15.48 -18.12
N ASP A 91 -1.95 -14.81 -19.07
CA ASP A 91 -1.28 -14.03 -20.11
C ASP A 91 -0.59 -12.77 -19.55
N SER A 92 -1.08 -12.20 -18.45
CA SER A 92 -0.62 -10.89 -17.93
C SER A 92 0.60 -10.92 -17.01
N ARG A 93 1.46 -11.96 -17.08
CA ARG A 93 2.66 -12.12 -16.23
C ARG A 93 2.38 -12.05 -14.71
N MET A 94 1.12 -12.14 -14.29
CA MET A 94 0.74 -12.03 -12.88
C MET A 94 1.30 -13.20 -12.05
N LEU A 95 1.37 -14.39 -12.66
CA LEU A 95 1.99 -15.56 -12.07
C LEU A 95 3.49 -15.35 -11.85
N GLU A 96 4.22 -14.88 -12.86
CA GLU A 96 5.64 -14.52 -12.75
C GLU A 96 5.86 -13.46 -11.67
N MET A 97 4.92 -12.51 -11.58
CA MET A 97 4.97 -11.44 -10.60
C MET A 97 4.90 -11.97 -9.16
N ILE A 98 4.03 -12.93 -8.84
CA ILE A 98 4.01 -13.56 -7.51
C ILE A 98 5.23 -14.47 -7.32
N SER A 99 5.63 -15.21 -8.35
CA SER A 99 6.81 -16.08 -8.28
C SER A 99 8.10 -15.30 -8.01
N SER A 100 8.17 -14.02 -8.41
CA SER A 100 9.29 -13.12 -8.10
C SER A 100 9.30 -12.59 -6.66
N ILE A 101 8.28 -12.89 -5.85
CA ILE A 101 8.27 -12.54 -4.44
C ILE A 101 9.15 -13.55 -3.70
N ASP A 102 10.26 -13.06 -3.15
CA ASP A 102 11.15 -13.86 -2.34
C ASP A 102 10.44 -14.33 -1.06
N ALA A 103 10.42 -15.64 -0.83
CA ALA A 103 9.84 -16.25 0.36
C ALA A 103 10.51 -15.77 1.65
N VAL A 104 11.80 -15.41 1.61
CA VAL A 104 12.53 -14.85 2.76
C VAL A 104 12.04 -13.43 3.09
N GLN A 105 11.69 -12.65 2.07
CA GLN A 105 11.14 -11.29 2.24
C GLN A 105 9.67 -11.32 2.66
N PHE A 106 8.93 -12.36 2.28
CA PHE A 106 7.52 -12.52 2.64
C PHE A 106 7.36 -13.08 4.06
N LYS A 107 7.31 -12.18 5.05
CA LYS A 107 6.82 -12.54 6.38
C LYS A 107 5.31 -12.75 6.34
N LYS A 108 4.80 -13.78 7.03
CA LYS A 108 3.34 -13.99 7.20
C LYS A 108 2.67 -12.70 7.69
N MET A 109 1.57 -12.31 7.04
CA MET A 109 0.83 -11.08 7.35
C MET A 109 -0.44 -11.42 8.12
N ASP A 110 -0.69 -10.73 9.23
CA ASP A 110 -2.02 -10.69 9.83
C ASP A 110 -2.91 -9.68 9.09
N PHE A 111 -4.16 -9.55 9.52
CA PHE A 111 -5.13 -8.66 8.87
C PHE A 111 -4.67 -7.19 8.91
N GLN A 112 -4.03 -6.74 9.98
CA GLN A 112 -3.58 -5.35 10.09
C GLN A 112 -2.45 -5.05 9.09
N GLU A 113 -1.46 -5.95 9.00
CA GLU A 113 -0.38 -5.82 8.02
C GLU A 113 -0.92 -5.92 6.59
N PHE A 114 -1.89 -6.80 6.35
CA PHE A 114 -2.56 -6.92 5.06
C PHE A 114 -3.28 -5.62 4.68
N CYS A 115 -4.01 -4.98 5.59
CA CYS A 115 -4.65 -3.70 5.31
C CYS A 115 -3.62 -2.66 4.86
N ALA A 116 -2.49 -2.53 5.57
CA ALA A 116 -1.41 -1.64 5.16
C ALA A 116 -0.83 -1.99 3.78
N ALA A 117 -0.71 -3.28 3.46
CA ALA A 117 -0.16 -3.77 2.21
C ALA A 117 -1.13 -3.70 1.02
N ALA A 118 -2.44 -3.62 1.28
CA ALA A 118 -3.50 -3.70 0.28
C ALA A 118 -4.27 -2.38 0.06
N ILE A 119 -3.76 -1.25 0.59
CA ILE A 119 -4.33 0.07 0.33
C ILE A 119 -3.84 0.63 -1.00
N SER A 120 -4.78 1.06 -1.84
CA SER A 120 -4.49 1.84 -3.03
C SER A 120 -4.66 3.32 -2.73
N VAL A 121 -3.57 4.01 -2.38
CA VAL A 121 -3.58 5.46 -2.08
C VAL A 121 -4.34 6.28 -3.14
N PRO A 122 -4.11 6.11 -4.46
CA PRO A 122 -4.82 6.91 -5.48
C PRO A 122 -6.35 6.78 -5.46
N GLN A 123 -6.89 5.66 -4.95
CA GLN A 123 -8.34 5.48 -4.84
C GLN A 123 -8.93 6.26 -3.66
N PHE A 124 -8.15 6.48 -2.61
CA PHE A 124 -8.54 7.30 -1.47
C PHE A 124 -8.36 8.79 -1.75
N GLU A 125 -7.36 9.18 -2.54
CA GLU A 125 -7.13 10.59 -2.91
C GLU A 125 -8.29 11.22 -3.67
N GLY A 126 -9.07 10.41 -4.39
CA GLY A 126 -10.27 10.87 -5.08
C GLY A 126 -11.50 11.06 -4.19
N LEU A 127 -11.41 10.78 -2.88
CA LEU A 127 -12.52 10.92 -1.94
C LEU A 127 -12.47 12.28 -1.24
N GLU A 128 -13.63 12.86 -0.97
CA GLU A 128 -13.76 14.16 -0.29
C GLU A 128 -13.08 14.18 1.10
N ARG A 129 -13.07 13.04 1.80
CA ARG A 129 -12.46 12.90 3.13
C ARG A 129 -10.94 12.69 3.12
N TRP A 130 -10.29 12.70 1.95
CA TRP A 130 -8.85 12.42 1.82
C TRP A 130 -8.00 13.31 2.72
N GLU A 131 -8.21 14.63 2.71
CA GLU A 131 -7.37 15.57 3.46
C GLU A 131 -7.42 15.29 4.96
N GLN A 132 -8.62 15.11 5.51
CA GLN A 132 -8.82 14.78 6.92
C GLN A 132 -8.20 13.42 7.29
N GLN A 133 -8.40 12.40 6.45
CA GLN A 133 -7.83 11.07 6.68
C GLN A 133 -6.29 11.10 6.62
N ALA A 134 -5.72 11.79 5.63
CA ALA A 134 -4.28 11.94 5.49
C ALA A 134 -3.68 12.67 6.70
N HIS A 135 -4.35 13.70 7.22
CA HIS A 135 -3.90 14.41 8.41
C HIS A 135 -3.93 13.52 9.66
N ASN A 136 -5.03 12.78 9.87
CA ASN A 136 -5.13 11.82 10.98
C ASN A 136 -4.05 10.73 10.88
N ALA A 137 -3.80 10.22 9.68
CA ALA A 137 -2.77 9.23 9.42
C ALA A 137 -1.38 9.79 9.72
N TYR A 138 -1.12 11.06 9.38
CA TYR A 138 0.14 11.71 9.69
C TYR A 138 0.36 11.87 11.19
N GLN A 139 -0.67 12.18 11.98
CA GLN A 139 -0.56 12.25 13.44
C GLN A 139 -0.22 10.88 14.06
N ILE A 140 -0.78 9.80 13.53
CA ILE A 140 -0.42 8.43 13.94
C ILE A 140 1.02 8.13 13.54
N PHE A 141 1.39 8.45 12.30
CA PHE A 141 2.74 8.26 11.77
C PHE A 141 3.78 9.01 12.60
N GLU A 142 3.52 10.27 12.98
CA GLU A 142 4.39 11.09 13.83
C GLU A 142 4.81 10.36 15.12
N ARG A 143 3.87 9.65 15.75
CA ARG A 143 4.09 8.97 17.03
C ARG A 143 4.75 7.60 16.87
N GLU A 144 4.41 6.87 15.80
CA GLU A 144 4.75 5.44 15.70
C GLU A 144 5.84 5.13 14.67
N GLY A 145 6.00 5.97 13.65
CA GLY A 145 6.70 5.62 12.41
C GLY A 145 7.59 6.71 11.83
N ASN A 146 7.41 7.97 12.22
CA ASN A 146 8.17 9.09 11.71
C ASN A 146 9.54 9.14 12.39
N ARG A 147 10.51 8.52 11.74
CA ARG A 147 11.90 8.46 12.16
C ARG A 147 12.72 9.43 11.30
N VAL A 148 13.93 9.73 11.76
CA VAL A 148 14.89 10.47 10.94
C VAL A 148 15.09 9.72 9.62
N VAL A 149 15.00 10.43 8.50
CA VAL A 149 15.07 9.84 7.16
C VAL A 149 16.33 10.32 6.46
N MET A 150 17.10 9.38 5.92
CA MET A 150 18.20 9.69 5.01
C MET A 150 17.65 10.00 3.63
N ILE A 151 18.09 11.11 3.04
CA ILE A 151 17.59 11.58 1.74
C ILE A 151 17.84 10.54 0.66
N GLU A 152 18.96 9.81 0.74
CA GLU A 152 19.36 8.76 -0.18
C GLU A 152 18.40 7.57 -0.14
N ASP A 153 17.90 7.21 1.04
CA ASP A 153 16.93 6.12 1.20
C ASP A 153 15.56 6.51 0.63
N LEU A 154 15.16 7.76 0.84
CA LEU A 154 13.95 8.32 0.27
C LEU A 154 14.06 8.43 -1.27
N ALA A 155 15.21 8.84 -1.78
CA ALA A 155 15.50 8.88 -3.22
C ALA A 155 15.37 7.49 -3.86
N ARG A 156 15.95 6.47 -3.21
CA ARG A 156 15.85 5.07 -3.67
C ARG A 156 14.41 4.57 -3.68
N GLU A 157 13.65 4.86 -2.62
CA GLU A 157 12.23 4.52 -2.52
C GLU A 157 11.41 5.11 -3.67
N LEU A 158 11.72 6.33 -4.06
CA LEU A 158 10.98 7.09 -5.08
C LEU A 158 11.53 6.86 -6.50
N GLY A 159 12.57 6.04 -6.65
CA GLY A 159 13.22 5.81 -7.93
C GLY A 159 13.90 7.04 -8.52
N VAL A 160 14.34 7.98 -7.66
CA VAL A 160 15.09 9.17 -8.09
C VAL A 160 16.45 8.70 -8.62
N PRO A 161 16.81 9.02 -9.89
CA PRO A 161 18.10 8.61 -10.45
C PRO A 161 19.27 9.22 -9.66
N PRO A 162 20.41 8.51 -9.51
CA PRO A 162 21.59 9.05 -8.83
C PRO A 162 22.17 10.33 -9.48
N THR A 163 21.84 10.59 -10.75
CA THR A 163 22.21 11.81 -11.48
C THR A 163 21.43 13.04 -11.03
N VAL A 164 20.31 12.86 -10.33
CA VAL A 164 19.46 13.95 -9.83
C VAL A 164 19.89 14.29 -8.40
N PRO A 165 20.14 15.57 -8.08
CA PRO A 165 20.48 16.00 -6.72
C PRO A 165 19.31 15.80 -5.74
N ALA A 166 19.22 14.61 -5.13
CA ALA A 166 18.09 14.22 -4.28
C ALA A 166 17.81 15.21 -3.14
N HIS A 167 18.86 15.80 -2.56
CA HIS A 167 18.75 16.81 -1.50
C HIS A 167 18.02 18.09 -1.95
N VAL A 168 18.08 18.45 -3.23
CA VAL A 168 17.35 19.58 -3.79
C VAL A 168 15.89 19.21 -3.99
N VAL A 169 15.64 18.05 -4.59
CA VAL A 169 14.30 17.65 -5.02
C VAL A 169 13.42 17.20 -3.83
N LEU A 170 14.04 16.69 -2.77
CA LEU A 170 13.36 16.22 -1.56
C LEU A 170 13.48 17.19 -0.38
N ARG A 171 14.02 18.40 -0.58
CA ARG A 171 14.25 19.37 0.49
C ARG A 171 13.00 19.65 1.33
N ASP A 172 11.86 19.84 0.67
CA ASP A 172 10.60 20.21 1.34
C ASP A 172 9.88 18.99 1.97
N TRP A 173 10.39 17.78 1.73
CA TRP A 173 9.82 16.55 2.28
C TRP A 173 10.32 16.29 3.70
N VAL A 174 11.52 16.76 4.04
CA VAL A 174 12.18 16.51 5.32
C VAL A 174 12.25 17.81 6.12
N ARG A 175 11.83 17.76 7.39
CA ARG A 175 11.87 18.91 8.30
C ARG A 175 13.31 19.19 8.72
N HIS A 176 13.71 20.44 8.61
CA HIS A 176 15.05 20.89 9.02
C HIS A 176 15.28 20.76 10.53
N SER A 177 14.22 20.81 11.34
CA SER A 177 14.29 20.78 12.81
C SER A 177 14.74 19.44 13.38
N ASP A 178 14.34 18.33 12.75
CA ASP A 178 14.53 16.99 13.31
C ASP A 178 14.83 15.91 12.27
N GLY A 179 14.97 16.25 10.98
CA GLY A 179 15.28 15.29 9.92
C GLY A 179 14.16 14.28 9.63
N LYS A 180 12.95 14.50 10.15
CA LYS A 180 11.78 13.64 9.95
C LYS A 180 10.94 14.10 8.76
N LEU A 181 10.04 13.26 8.25
CA LEU A 181 9.15 13.67 7.15
C LEU A 181 8.16 14.73 7.60
N SER A 182 8.02 15.78 6.79
CA SER A 182 6.93 16.75 6.86
C SER A 182 5.60 16.10 6.42
N PHE A 183 4.47 16.76 6.67
CA PHE A 183 3.18 16.28 6.16
C PHE A 183 3.17 16.19 4.62
N PHE A 184 3.82 17.17 3.97
CA PHE A 184 4.02 17.17 2.53
C PHE A 184 4.87 15.96 2.07
N GLY A 185 5.98 15.68 2.77
CA GLY A 185 6.79 14.50 2.49
C GLY A 185 6.03 13.19 2.70
N PHE A 186 5.25 13.09 3.78
CA PHE A 186 4.41 11.94 4.10
C PHE A 186 3.36 11.65 3.01
N THR A 187 2.59 12.66 2.57
CA THR A 187 1.55 12.46 1.55
C THR A 187 2.14 12.05 0.21
N ASN A 188 3.27 12.64 -0.20
CA ASN A 188 3.94 12.21 -1.42
C ASN A 188 4.59 10.83 -1.31
N LEU A 189 5.11 10.47 -0.13
CA LEU A 189 5.62 9.13 0.13
C LEU A 189 4.52 8.06 0.06
N LEU A 190 3.32 8.34 0.57
CA LEU A 190 2.16 7.45 0.45
C LEU A 190 1.86 7.16 -1.02
N ARG A 191 1.79 8.20 -1.86
CA ARG A 191 1.61 8.08 -3.32
C ARG A 191 2.70 7.23 -3.97
N GLY A 192 3.94 7.34 -3.48
CA GLY A 192 5.11 6.68 -4.08
C GLY A 192 5.47 7.24 -5.45
N MET A 193 5.11 8.50 -5.69
CA MET A 193 5.41 9.19 -6.93
C MET A 193 6.76 9.88 -6.76
N PRO A 194 7.66 9.82 -7.76
CA PRO A 194 8.84 10.65 -7.76
C PRO A 194 8.41 12.12 -7.68
N PRO A 195 9.15 12.96 -6.96
CA PRO A 195 8.87 14.39 -6.90
C PRO A 195 8.90 14.96 -8.33
N ARG A 196 7.83 15.66 -8.71
CA ARG A 196 7.78 16.34 -10.00
C ARG A 196 8.76 17.51 -9.95
N SER A 197 9.72 17.53 -10.88
CA SER A 197 10.53 18.73 -11.13
C SER A 197 9.59 19.88 -11.46
N LYS A 198 9.64 20.97 -10.67
CA LYS A 198 8.96 22.21 -11.05
C LYS A 198 9.48 22.60 -12.44
N PRO A 199 8.62 22.89 -13.43
CA PRO A 199 9.10 23.52 -14.66
C PRO A 199 9.82 24.82 -14.28
N GLN A 200 10.98 25.02 -14.89
CA GLN A 200 11.77 26.26 -14.78
C GLN A 200 10.98 27.46 -15.30
#